data_AF-C7GI93-F1
#
_entry.id   AF-C7GI93-F1
#
_cell.length_a   1.000
_cell.length_b   1.000
_cell.length_c   1.000
_cell.angle_alpha   90.00
_cell.angle_beta   90.00
_cell.angle_gamma   90.00
#
_symmetry.space_group_name_H-M   'P 1'
#
loop_
_entity.id
_entity.type
_entity.pdbx_description
1 polymer ?
#
loop_
_entity_poly.entity_id
_entity_poly.type
_entity_poly.pdbx_seq_one_letter_code
_entity_poly.pdbx_strand_id
1 'polypeptide(L)'
;YILNNDLINIVVPKGSLLNYTITEGKEKEALWLIENGIDINAFDGLELMTAIKKNNNIIAKKLIDEGIVINSREMKDNPLVSAIRFSNAFLVEELMKNYRNLIVTYSNEYVRNCSVLDIAERTKNEKIINIVKKYLV
;
A
#
# COMPACT_ATOMS: atom_id res chain seq x y z
N TYR A 1 3.71 -20.70 -22.74
CA TYR A 1 4.22 -21.53 -21.63
C TYR A 1 3.65 -20.95 -20.34
N ILE A 2 2.71 -21.65 -19.71
CA ILE A 2 2.23 -21.27 -18.38
C ILE A 2 3.36 -21.67 -17.42
N LEU A 3 3.99 -20.68 -16.78
CA LEU A 3 4.94 -20.96 -15.70
C LEU A 3 4.16 -21.68 -14.60
N ASN A 4 4.64 -22.85 -14.19
CA ASN A 4 3.99 -23.62 -13.15
C ASN A 4 3.94 -22.77 -11.86
N ASN A 5 2.84 -22.81 -11.09
CA ASN A 5 2.66 -21.96 -9.90
C ASN A 5 3.79 -22.09 -8.87
N ASP A 6 4.48 -23.24 -8.84
CA ASP A 6 5.64 -23.47 -7.97
C ASP A 6 6.87 -22.61 -8.35
N LEU A 7 6.98 -22.18 -9.61
CA LEU A 7 8.07 -21.33 -10.11
C LEU A 7 7.75 -19.84 -9.96
N ILE A 8 6.48 -19.43 -9.87
CA ILE A 8 6.14 -18.00 -9.78
C ILE A 8 6.31 -17.47 -8.35
N ASN A 9 6.12 -18.32 -7.34
CA ASN A 9 6.23 -17.99 -5.92
C ASN A 9 7.67 -18.13 -5.37
N ILE A 10 8.69 -17.96 -6.23
CA ILE A 10 10.08 -18.03 -5.78
C ILE A 10 10.37 -16.88 -4.81
N VAL A 11 10.77 -17.25 -3.59
CA VAL A 11 11.33 -16.33 -2.60
C VAL A 11 12.79 -16.11 -2.93
N VAL A 12 13.18 -14.85 -3.15
CA VAL A 12 14.57 -14.46 -3.35
C VAL A 12 15.16 -13.95 -2.04
N PRO A 13 16.50 -13.91 -1.87
CA PRO A 13 17.13 -13.38 -0.64
C PRO A 13 16.74 -11.93 -0.30
N LYS A 14 16.14 -11.20 -1.24
CA LYS A 14 15.67 -9.81 -1.10
C LYS A 14 14.15 -9.68 -0.86
N GLY A 15 13.39 -10.78 -0.72
CA GLY A 15 11.93 -10.79 -0.55
C GLY A 15 11.20 -11.67 -1.58
N SER A 16 9.93 -11.42 -1.86
CA SER A 16 9.25 -12.04 -3.02
C SER A 16 9.88 -11.57 -4.34
N LEU A 17 9.81 -12.42 -5.36
CA LEU A 17 10.13 -12.03 -6.73
C LEU A 17 9.36 -10.76 -7.16
N LEU A 18 8.09 -10.65 -6.76
CA LEU A 18 7.27 -9.47 -7.01
C LEU A 18 7.85 -8.22 -6.34
N ASN A 19 8.16 -8.25 -5.04
CA ASN A 19 8.75 -7.09 -4.36
C ASN A 19 10.09 -6.67 -4.98
N TYR A 20 10.91 -7.63 -5.42
CA TYR A 20 12.13 -7.33 -6.17
C TYR A 20 11.81 -6.58 -7.47
N THR A 21 10.86 -7.05 -8.30
CA THR A 21 10.48 -6.35 -9.53
C THR A 21 9.97 -4.93 -9.29
N ILE A 22 9.16 -4.73 -8.25
CA ILE A 22 8.68 -3.40 -7.83
C ILE A 22 9.86 -2.51 -7.41
N THR A 23 10.78 -3.06 -6.62
CA THR A 23 11.94 -2.31 -6.09
C THR A 23 12.84 -1.79 -7.21
N GLU A 24 13.06 -2.62 -8.23
CA GLU A 24 13.88 -2.32 -9.40
C GLU A 24 13.13 -1.53 -10.49
N GLY A 25 11.85 -1.20 -10.29
CA GLY A 25 11.04 -0.46 -11.27
C GLY A 25 10.67 -1.27 -12.52
N LYS A 26 10.72 -2.60 -12.44
CA LYS A 26 10.33 -3.53 -13.50
C LYS A 26 8.81 -3.70 -13.55
N GLU A 27 8.12 -2.63 -13.91
CA GLU A 27 6.65 -2.53 -13.83
C GLU A 27 5.94 -3.58 -14.69
N LYS A 28 6.41 -3.84 -15.92
CA LYS A 28 5.80 -4.82 -16.82
C LYS A 28 5.89 -6.23 -16.25
N GLU A 29 7.04 -6.57 -15.68
CA GLU A 29 7.28 -7.85 -15.04
C GLU A 29 6.47 -8.00 -13.75
N ALA A 30 6.36 -6.94 -12.94
CA ALA A 30 5.51 -6.94 -11.76
C ALA A 30 4.03 -7.16 -12.12
N LEU A 31 3.51 -6.46 -13.13
CA LEU A 31 2.14 -6.67 -13.63
C LEU A 31 1.95 -8.10 -14.13
N TRP A 32 2.89 -8.59 -14.94
CA TRP A 32 2.83 -9.94 -15.47
C TRP A 32 2.81 -11.00 -14.35
N LEU A 33 3.59 -10.82 -13.29
CA LEU A 33 3.58 -11.72 -12.13
C LEU A 33 2.23 -11.72 -11.41
N ILE A 34 1.64 -10.55 -11.18
CA ILE A 34 0.32 -10.42 -10.54
C ILE A 34 -0.77 -11.08 -11.41
N GLU A 35 -0.76 -10.82 -12.72
CA GLU A 35 -1.72 -11.39 -13.68
C GLU A 35 -1.60 -12.92 -13.82
N ASN A 36 -0.43 -13.48 -13.53
CA ASN A 36 -0.20 -14.93 -13.54
C ASN A 36 -0.38 -15.57 -12.15
N GLY A 37 -0.98 -14.86 -11.20
CA GLY A 37 -1.41 -15.44 -9.94
C GLY A 37 -0.30 -15.68 -8.92
N ILE A 38 0.77 -14.87 -8.94
CA ILE A 38 1.72 -14.86 -7.82
C ILE A 38 0.98 -14.58 -6.50
N ASP A 39 1.39 -15.23 -5.43
CA ASP A 39 0.83 -14.97 -4.10
C ASP A 39 1.26 -13.57 -3.61
N ILE A 40 0.34 -12.61 -3.74
CA ILE A 40 0.55 -11.21 -3.30
C ILE A 40 0.50 -11.04 -1.78
N ASN A 41 0.12 -12.07 -1.02
CA ASN A 41 -0.05 -12.01 0.44
C ASN A 41 1.09 -12.72 1.19
N ALA A 42 2.07 -13.28 0.48
CA ALA A 42 3.17 -14.04 1.08
C ALA A 42 4.05 -13.23 2.05
N PHE A 43 4.02 -11.89 1.98
CA PHE A 43 4.88 -10.99 2.77
C PHE A 43 4.11 -9.86 3.46
N ASP A 44 2.90 -10.12 3.96
CA ASP A 44 2.12 -9.19 4.81
C ASP A 44 1.92 -7.78 4.20
N GLY A 45 1.72 -7.71 2.89
CA GLY A 45 1.47 -6.43 2.19
C GLY A 45 2.73 -5.59 1.94
N LEU A 46 3.92 -6.17 2.10
CA LEU A 46 5.20 -5.53 1.80
C LEU A 46 5.24 -4.98 0.36
N GLU A 47 4.69 -5.71 -0.61
CA GLU A 47 4.61 -5.36 -2.03
C GLU A 47 3.90 -4.03 -2.24
N LEU A 48 2.74 -3.85 -1.58
CA LEU A 48 1.98 -2.59 -1.65
C LEU A 48 2.75 -1.44 -0.99
N MET A 49 3.37 -1.70 0.16
CA MET A 49 4.18 -0.68 0.85
C MET A 49 5.38 -0.24 0.00
N THR A 50 6.05 -1.17 -0.68
CA THR A 50 7.13 -0.86 -1.63
C THR A 50 6.60 -0.05 -2.81
N ALA A 51 5.48 -0.45 -3.41
CA ALA A 51 4.88 0.28 -4.54
C ALA A 51 4.54 1.73 -4.17
N ILE A 52 3.97 1.96 -2.98
CA ILE A 52 3.71 3.31 -2.44
C ILE A 52 5.00 4.10 -2.28
N LYS A 53 6.04 3.53 -1.66
CA LYS A 53 7.34 4.21 -1.45
C LYS A 53 8.04 4.54 -2.77
N LYS A 54 7.83 3.72 -3.80
CA LYS A 54 8.32 3.96 -5.16
C LYS A 54 7.43 4.90 -5.97
N ASN A 55 6.32 5.37 -5.39
CA ASN A 55 5.29 6.16 -6.05
C ASN A 55 4.76 5.49 -7.34
N ASN A 56 4.76 4.15 -7.37
CA ASN A 56 4.25 3.38 -8.50
C ASN A 56 2.74 3.13 -8.32
N ASN A 57 1.94 4.06 -8.84
CA ASN A 57 0.48 4.00 -8.76
C ASN A 57 -0.12 2.83 -9.54
N ILE A 58 0.52 2.40 -10.62
CA ILE A 58 0.02 1.34 -11.50
C ILE A 58 0.06 0.01 -10.74
N ILE A 59 1.21 -0.33 -10.16
CA ILE A 59 1.34 -1.55 -9.36
C ILE A 59 0.52 -1.48 -8.08
N ALA A 60 0.57 -0.35 -7.36
CA ALA A 60 -0.20 -0.20 -6.12
C ALA A 60 -1.70 -0.38 -6.37
N LYS A 61 -2.24 0.22 -7.45
CA LYS A 61 -3.63 0.04 -7.84
C LYS A 61 -3.94 -1.41 -8.20
N LYS A 62 -3.08 -2.06 -8.99
CA LYS A 62 -3.27 -3.47 -9.35
C LYS A 62 -3.31 -4.38 -8.12
N LEU A 63 -2.42 -4.18 -7.15
CA LEU A 63 -2.44 -4.93 -5.88
C LEU A 63 -3.70 -4.68 -5.06
N ILE A 64 -4.17 -3.44 -5.01
CA ILE A 64 -5.43 -3.07 -4.36
C ILE A 64 -6.61 -3.78 -5.01
N ASP A 65 -6.65 -3.83 -6.35
CA ASP A 65 -7.72 -4.45 -7.13
C ASP A 65 -7.76 -5.97 -7.00
N GLU A 66 -6.59 -6.62 -6.87
CA GLU A 66 -6.49 -8.06 -6.57
C GLU A 66 -6.77 -8.38 -5.09
N GLY A 67 -7.10 -7.38 -4.27
CA GLY A 67 -7.52 -7.58 -2.87
C GLY A 67 -6.38 -7.97 -1.94
N ILE A 68 -5.19 -7.37 -2.09
CA ILE A 68 -4.08 -7.59 -1.17
C ILE A 68 -4.49 -7.39 0.29
N VAL A 69 -4.14 -8.34 1.16
CA VAL A 69 -4.47 -8.31 2.59
C VAL A 69 -3.47 -7.41 3.30
N ILE A 70 -3.98 -6.41 4.00
CA ILE A 70 -3.16 -5.43 4.70
C ILE A 70 -3.34 -5.59 6.21
N ASN A 71 -2.25 -5.96 6.88
CA ASN A 71 -2.18 -6.11 8.33
C ASN A 71 -1.40 -4.95 8.96
N SER A 72 -1.96 -3.74 8.98
CA SER A 72 -1.30 -2.60 9.61
C SER A 72 -1.64 -2.48 11.09
N ARG A 73 -0.70 -2.89 11.96
CA ARG A 73 -0.84 -2.73 13.42
C ARG A 73 -0.35 -1.38 13.92
N GLU A 74 0.73 -0.89 13.31
CA GLU A 74 1.42 0.34 13.69
C GLU A 74 1.24 1.43 12.63
N MET A 75 1.34 2.69 13.05
CA MET A 75 1.24 3.84 12.15
C MET A 75 2.24 3.79 11.00
N LYS A 76 3.45 3.27 11.24
CA LYS A 76 4.52 3.16 10.21
C LYS A 76 4.24 2.09 9.15
N ASP A 77 3.41 1.12 9.48
CA ASP A 77 3.09 -0.04 8.63
C ASP A 77 1.74 0.15 7.92
N ASN A 78 1.03 1.24 8.21
CA ASN A 78 -0.24 1.57 7.57
C ASN A 78 0.01 2.23 6.18
N PRO A 79 -0.40 1.58 5.07
CA PRO A 79 -0.16 2.13 3.74
C PRO A 79 -0.94 3.41 3.47
N LEU A 80 -2.11 3.63 4.09
CA LEU A 80 -2.85 4.89 3.98
C LEU A 80 -2.05 6.05 4.60
N VAL A 81 -1.46 5.82 5.78
CA VAL A 81 -0.58 6.81 6.42
C VAL A 81 0.62 7.12 5.54
N SER A 82 1.25 6.11 4.93
CA SER A 82 2.36 6.32 4.00
C SER A 82 1.94 7.12 2.77
N ALA A 83 0.80 6.78 2.13
CA ALA A 83 0.28 7.50 0.97
C ALA A 83 0.00 8.98 1.28
N ILE A 84 -0.53 9.29 2.47
CA ILE A 84 -0.71 10.67 2.96
C ILE A 84 0.63 11.39 3.09
N ARG A 85 1.63 10.76 3.73
CA ARG A 85 2.96 11.36 3.94
C ARG A 85 3.69 11.64 2.63
N PHE A 86 3.51 10.77 1.63
CA PHE A 86 4.04 10.98 0.28
C PHE A 86 3.16 11.90 -0.59
N SER A 87 2.09 12.48 -0.03
CA SER A 87 1.15 13.37 -0.75
C SER A 87 0.53 12.75 -2.00
N ASN A 88 0.34 11.43 -2.00
CA ASN A 88 -0.21 10.70 -3.15
C ASN A 88 -1.73 10.63 -3.07
N ALA A 89 -2.40 11.67 -3.58
CA ALA A 89 -3.85 11.80 -3.52
C ALA A 89 -4.61 10.64 -4.16
N PHE A 90 -4.09 10.08 -5.25
CA PHE A 90 -4.70 8.94 -5.93
C PHE A 90 -4.72 7.71 -5.02
N LEU A 91 -3.58 7.33 -4.44
CA LEU A 91 -3.52 6.17 -3.55
C LEU A 91 -4.24 6.40 -2.22
N VAL A 92 -4.29 7.64 -1.71
CA VAL A 92 -5.11 7.96 -0.54
C VAL A 92 -6.59 7.65 -0.84
N GLU A 93 -7.12 8.11 -1.98
CA GLU A 93 -8.50 7.84 -2.34
C GLU A 93 -8.77 6.35 -2.55
N GLU A 94 -7.89 5.64 -3.27
CA GLU A 94 -8.03 4.20 -3.50
C GLU A 94 -7.98 3.37 -2.22
N LEU A 95 -7.06 3.68 -1.30
CA LEU A 95 -6.94 2.98 -0.03
C LEU A 95 -8.14 3.24 0.89
N MET A 96 -8.63 4.48 0.97
CA MET A 96 -9.80 4.79 1.79
C MET A 96 -11.09 4.15 1.25
N LYS A 97 -11.19 4.01 -0.08
CA LYS A 97 -12.32 3.36 -0.73
C LYS A 97 -12.36 1.85 -0.46
N ASN A 98 -11.22 1.18 -0.55
CA ASN A 98 -11.15 -0.28 -0.50
C ASN A 98 -10.84 -0.85 0.89
N TYR A 99 -10.20 -0.09 1.78
CA TYR A 99 -9.69 -0.58 3.07
C TYR A 99 -10.08 0.35 4.24
N ARG A 100 -11.35 0.33 4.63
CA ARG A 100 -11.83 1.13 5.78
C ARG A 100 -11.14 0.80 7.10
N ASN A 101 -10.61 -0.42 7.26
CA ASN A 101 -9.84 -0.84 8.43
C ASN A 101 -8.53 -0.05 8.60
N LEU A 102 -8.04 0.66 7.57
CA LEU A 102 -6.86 1.51 7.67
C LEU A 102 -7.14 2.89 8.28
N ILE A 103 -8.42 3.24 8.46
CA ILE A 103 -8.85 4.49 9.10
C ILE A 103 -8.76 4.30 10.62
N VAL A 104 -7.56 4.48 11.16
CA VAL A 104 -7.22 4.20 12.56
C VAL A 104 -6.79 5.46 13.29
N THR A 105 -7.04 5.48 14.60
CA THR A 105 -6.50 6.49 15.52
C THR A 105 -5.40 5.87 16.36
N TYR A 106 -4.22 6.49 16.38
CA TYR A 106 -3.04 6.01 17.09
C TYR A 106 -2.86 6.77 18.40
N SER A 107 -2.58 6.01 19.46
CA SER A 107 -2.25 6.56 20.78
C SER A 107 -1.03 5.84 21.34
N ASN A 108 -0.06 6.60 21.87
CA ASN A 108 1.07 6.10 22.64
C ASN A 108 1.39 7.07 23.79
N GLU A 109 2.48 6.81 24.52
CA GLU A 109 2.87 7.63 25.68
C GLU A 109 3.16 9.11 25.32
N TYR A 110 3.53 9.40 24.08
CA TYR A 110 3.88 10.75 23.59
C TYR A 110 2.78 11.41 22.76
N VAL A 111 1.90 10.62 22.14
CA VAL A 111 0.89 11.07 21.17
C VAL A 111 -0.46 10.53 21.60
N ARG A 112 -1.41 11.42 21.92
CA ARG A 112 -2.79 11.03 22.22
C ARG A 112 -3.69 11.25 21.01
N ASN A 113 -4.45 10.22 20.65
CA ASN A 113 -5.56 10.26 19.71
C ASN A 113 -5.21 10.85 18.33
N CYS A 114 -4.05 10.48 17.77
CA CYS A 114 -3.65 10.92 16.43
C CYS A 114 -4.38 10.11 15.35
N SER A 115 -5.42 10.68 14.78
CA SER A 115 -6.20 10.11 13.68
C SER A 115 -5.50 10.26 12.33
N VAL A 116 -5.99 9.53 11.32
CA VAL A 116 -5.60 9.73 9.91
C VAL A 116 -5.82 11.18 9.46
N LEU A 117 -6.88 11.84 9.95
CA LEU A 117 -7.13 13.26 9.65
C LEU A 117 -6.04 14.16 10.25
N ASP A 118 -5.66 13.95 11.51
CA ASP A 118 -4.58 14.73 12.14
C ASP A 118 -3.25 14.54 11.40
N ILE A 119 -3.00 13.35 10.85
CA ILE A 119 -1.81 13.10 10.02
C ILE A 119 -1.90 13.89 8.72
N ALA A 120 -3.06 13.88 8.05
CA ALA A 120 -3.29 14.64 6.82
C ALA A 120 -3.15 16.15 7.04
N GLU A 121 -3.71 16.70 8.12
CA GLU A 121 -3.62 18.12 8.44
C GLU A 121 -2.18 18.58 8.71
N ARG A 122 -1.35 17.73 9.33
CA ARG A 122 0.09 18.01 9.50
C ARG A 122 0.86 18.14 8.17
N THR A 123 0.38 17.52 7.10
CA THR A 123 1.00 17.68 5.77
C THR A 123 0.74 19.05 5.14
N LYS A 124 -0.28 19.78 5.62
CA LYS A 124 -0.78 21.06 5.04
C LYS A 124 -1.16 20.95 3.55
N ASN A 125 -1.48 19.74 3.09
CA ASN A 125 -1.92 19.47 1.73
C ASN A 125 -3.46 19.44 1.67
N GLU A 126 -4.06 20.56 1.30
CA GLU A 126 -5.52 20.72 1.22
C GLU A 126 -6.22 19.65 0.38
N LYS A 127 -5.58 19.19 -0.71
CA LYS A 127 -6.14 18.13 -1.55
C LYS A 127 -6.28 16.82 -0.76
N ILE A 128 -5.24 16.44 -0.01
CA ILE A 128 -5.25 15.23 0.82
C ILE A 128 -6.26 15.38 1.96
N ILE A 129 -6.26 16.53 2.64
CA ILE A 129 -7.18 16.81 3.75
C ILE A 129 -8.64 16.68 3.29
N ASN A 130 -8.99 17.25 2.14
CA ASN A 130 -10.34 17.19 1.60
C ASN A 130 -10.75 15.77 1.19
N ILE A 131 -9.84 15.00 0.60
CA ILE A 131 -10.10 13.57 0.32
C ILE A 131 -10.34 12.82 1.62
N VAL A 132 -9.49 12.97 2.63
CA VAL A 132 -9.66 12.28 3.91
C VAL A 132 -11.00 12.65 4.56
N LYS A 133 -11.34 13.95 4.64
CA LYS A 133 -12.63 14.41 5.18
C LYS A 133 -13.83 13.80 4.44
N LYS A 134 -13.79 13.71 3.11
CA LYS A 134 -14.86 13.11 2.29
C LYS A 134 -15.19 11.67 2.69
N TYR A 135 -14.20 10.87 3.10
CA TYR A 135 -14.39 9.45 3.41
C TYR A 135 -14.59 9.16 4.91
N LEU A 136 -14.51 10.18 5.78
CA LEU A 136 -14.80 10.08 7.21
C LEU A 136 -16.27 10.36 7.58
N VAL A 137 -17.06 10.85 6.63
CA VAL A 137 -18.52 11.05 6.76
C VAL A 137 -19.26 9.78 6.37
#